data_AF-A0A1Q7K7H1-F1
#
_entry.id   AF-A0A1Q7K7H1-F1
#
_cell.length_a   1.000
_cell.length_b   1.000
_cell.length_c   1.000
_cell.angle_alpha   90.00
_cell.angle_beta   90.00
_cell.angle_gamma   90.00
#
_symmetry.space_group_name_H-M   'P 1'
#
loop_
_entity.id
_entity.type
_entity.pdbx_description
1 polymer ?
#
loop_
_entity_poly.entity_id
_entity_poly.type
_entity_poly.pdbx_seq_one_letter_code
_entity_poly.pdbx_strand_id
1 'polypeptide(L)'
;MGVFKEAVMKRVLLTALIAAVVLPFGLRAQAKPDFSGTWTLDAAKSDPPPQGRGGGGGGGMGAGSLTIKQTGNELTITSEGRQGPVTMTYKLDGSESTNQVMGRGGAQTVKSTAKWDGSSLVIETTRDFNGTSITTKEVRRLDNGGKEMHVETTAQTPNGEQKRKVVYTKGA
;
A
#
# COMPACT_ATOMS: atom_id res chain seq x y z
N MET A 1 -78.77 2.79 25.09
CA MET A 1 -78.06 2.09 26.17
C MET A 1 -77.27 0.97 25.53
N GLY A 2 -75.93 0.94 25.70
CA GLY A 2 -74.98 0.05 25.00
C GLY A 2 -74.85 0.43 23.51
N VAL A 3 -73.69 0.60 22.86
CA VAL A 3 -72.56 -0.34 22.77
C VAL A 3 -71.24 0.41 22.43
N PHE A 4 -71.19 1.75 22.48
CA PHE A 4 -70.03 2.53 22.01
C PHE A 4 -68.99 2.94 23.08
N LYS A 5 -68.77 2.14 24.13
CA LYS A 5 -67.73 2.45 25.14
C LYS A 5 -66.67 1.36 25.40
N GLU A 6 -66.75 0.20 24.77
CA GLU A 6 -65.80 -0.90 25.07
C GLU A 6 -64.67 -1.12 24.05
N ALA A 7 -64.65 -0.43 22.91
CA ALA A 7 -63.64 -0.67 21.89
C ALA A 7 -62.30 0.08 22.12
N VAL A 8 -62.27 1.08 23.02
CA VAL A 8 -61.09 1.95 23.19
C VAL A 8 -60.15 1.44 24.29
N MET A 9 -60.60 0.53 25.16
CA MET A 9 -59.88 0.16 26.39
C MET A 9 -59.44 -1.31 26.43
N LYS A 10 -59.07 -1.90 25.28
CA LYS A 10 -58.43 -3.24 25.18
C LYS A 10 -57.24 -3.30 24.21
N ARG A 11 -56.63 -2.16 23.90
CA ARG A 11 -55.34 -2.11 23.18
C ARG A 11 -54.21 -1.54 24.02
N VAL A 12 -54.42 -1.49 25.34
CA VAL A 12 -53.38 -1.23 26.34
C VAL A 12 -52.84 -2.59 26.75
N LEU A 13 -51.90 -3.14 25.96
CA LEU A 13 -50.96 -4.23 26.32
C LEU A 13 -50.36 -4.76 25.02
N LEU A 14 -49.43 -4.01 24.43
CA LEU A 14 -48.41 -4.58 23.54
C LEU A 14 -47.17 -3.71 23.67
N THR A 15 -46.54 -3.92 24.83
CA THR A 15 -45.14 -3.67 25.12
C THR A 15 -44.28 -4.29 24.01
N ALA A 16 -43.70 -3.46 23.14
CA ALA A 16 -42.55 -3.85 22.33
C ALA A 16 -41.58 -2.67 22.31
N LEU A 17 -40.80 -2.60 23.39
CA LEU A 17 -39.61 -1.78 23.49
C LEU A 17 -38.62 -2.27 22.41
N ILE A 18 -38.69 -1.73 21.20
CA ILE A 18 -37.59 -1.86 20.23
C ILE A 18 -36.51 -0.91 20.72
N ALA A 19 -35.69 -1.40 21.66
CA ALA A 19 -34.39 -0.80 21.91
C ALA A 19 -33.58 -0.98 20.62
N ALA A 20 -33.57 0.06 19.79
CA ALA A 20 -32.62 0.16 18.69
C ALA A 20 -31.23 0.11 19.32
N VAL A 21 -30.59 -1.06 19.25
CA VAL A 21 -29.17 -1.21 19.56
C VAL A 21 -28.44 -0.44 18.47
N VAL A 22 -28.23 0.86 18.72
CA VAL A 22 -27.23 1.63 18.00
C VAL A 22 -25.90 1.11 18.50
N LEU A 23 -25.42 0.02 17.90
CA LEU A 23 -24.03 -0.39 18.08
C LEU A 23 -23.20 0.82 17.63
N PRO A 24 -22.40 1.46 18.51
CA PRO A 24 -21.36 2.33 18.00
C PRO A 24 -20.45 1.42 17.19
N PHE A 25 -20.52 1.51 15.86
CA PHE A 25 -19.43 1.08 15.01
C PHE A 25 -18.26 1.99 15.35
N GLY A 26 -17.61 1.72 16.48
CA GLY A 26 -16.33 2.30 16.80
C GLY A 26 -15.47 2.01 15.58
N LEU A 27 -14.92 3.07 14.99
CA LEU A 27 -13.83 2.97 14.02
C LEU A 27 -12.73 2.18 14.71
N ARG A 28 -12.78 0.85 14.60
CA ARG A 28 -11.65 0.02 15.00
C ARG A 28 -10.56 0.48 14.08
N ALA A 29 -9.53 1.11 14.65
CA ALA A 29 -8.30 1.37 13.94
C ALA A 29 -7.88 0.02 13.33
N GLN A 30 -8.14 -0.15 12.03
CA GLN A 30 -7.80 -1.39 11.35
C GLN A 30 -6.30 -1.53 11.52
N ALA A 31 -5.86 -2.68 12.03
CA ALA A 31 -4.43 -2.95 12.12
C ALA A 31 -3.82 -2.68 10.73
N LYS A 32 -2.70 -1.95 10.71
CA LYS A 32 -1.98 -1.67 9.46
C LYS A 32 -1.71 -2.99 8.75
N PRO A 33 -2.01 -3.10 7.45
CA PRO A 33 -1.74 -4.32 6.69
C PRO A 33 -0.29 -4.79 6.86
N ASP A 34 -0.10 -6.10 6.87
CA ASP A 34 1.22 -6.72 6.89
C ASP A 34 1.60 -7.15 5.47
N PHE A 35 2.56 -6.43 4.89
CA PHE A 35 3.06 -6.70 3.55
C PHE A 35 4.07 -7.87 3.50
N SER A 36 4.42 -8.48 4.64
CA SER A 36 5.42 -9.54 4.71
C SER A 36 5.09 -10.73 3.80
N GLY A 37 6.11 -11.24 3.11
CA GLY A 37 6.02 -12.40 2.25
C GLY A 37 6.84 -12.28 0.97
N THR A 38 6.82 -13.35 0.19
CA THR A 38 7.38 -13.38 -1.16
C THR A 38 6.28 -13.03 -2.15
N TRP A 39 6.58 -12.18 -3.11
CA TRP A 39 5.62 -11.61 -4.06
C TRP A 39 6.14 -11.77 -5.48
N THR A 40 5.31 -12.33 -6.35
CA THR A 40 5.62 -12.52 -7.78
C THR A 40 4.76 -11.58 -8.61
N LEU A 41 5.36 -10.93 -9.60
CA LEU A 41 4.65 -10.02 -10.50
C LEU A 41 3.61 -10.79 -11.33
N ASP A 42 2.35 -10.35 -11.29
CA ASP A 42 1.31 -10.79 -12.21
C ASP A 42 1.35 -9.90 -13.44
N ALA A 43 2.02 -10.38 -14.50
CA ALA A 43 2.18 -9.63 -15.74
C ALA A 43 0.84 -9.39 -16.47
N ALA A 44 -0.15 -10.26 -16.29
CA ALA A 44 -1.45 -10.13 -16.95
C ALA A 44 -2.32 -9.02 -16.33
N LYS A 45 -2.11 -8.74 -15.03
CA LYS A 45 -2.80 -7.66 -14.31
C LYS A 45 -1.98 -6.36 -14.20
N SER A 46 -0.78 -6.33 -14.76
CA SER A 46 0.17 -5.21 -14.61
C SER A 46 0.33 -4.42 -15.90
N ASP A 47 0.61 -3.12 -15.76
CA ASP A 47 1.06 -2.30 -16.87
C ASP A 47 2.42 -2.80 -17.38
N PRO A 48 2.66 -2.76 -18.70
CA PRO A 48 3.93 -3.17 -19.27
C PRO A 48 5.09 -2.35 -18.70
N PRO A 49 6.31 -2.91 -18.68
CA PRO A 49 7.48 -2.14 -18.29
C PRO A 49 7.69 -0.96 -19.26
N PRO A 50 8.20 0.19 -18.78
CA PRO A 50 8.52 1.32 -19.65
C PRO A 50 9.49 0.89 -20.77
N GLN A 51 9.26 1.37 -21.99
CA GLN A 51 10.18 1.15 -23.12
C GLN A 51 11.45 1.96 -22.92
N GLY A 52 12.52 1.31 -22.46
CA GLY A 52 13.84 1.92 -22.27
C GLY A 52 14.74 1.16 -21.30
N ARG A 53 16.06 1.17 -21.54
CA ARG A 53 17.07 0.55 -20.65
C ARG A 53 17.13 1.30 -19.32
N GLY A 54 16.38 0.87 -18.31
CA GLY A 54 16.52 1.51 -17.00
C GLY A 54 15.69 0.99 -15.82
N GLY A 55 15.04 -0.17 -15.90
CA GLY A 55 14.44 -0.79 -14.70
C GLY A 55 15.49 -1.51 -13.86
N GLY A 56 16.49 -0.80 -13.36
CA GLY A 56 17.62 -1.39 -12.64
C GLY A 56 17.98 -0.56 -11.42
N GLY A 57 17.94 -1.19 -10.26
CA GLY A 57 18.53 -0.62 -9.04
C GLY A 57 17.52 0.01 -8.09
N GLY A 58 16.55 -0.81 -7.66
CA GLY A 58 15.81 -0.68 -6.40
C GLY A 58 15.14 0.65 -6.14
N GLY A 59 13.82 0.75 -6.38
CA GLY A 59 12.88 1.70 -5.77
C GLY A 59 12.18 2.67 -6.74
N GLY A 60 11.66 2.13 -7.84
CA GLY A 60 10.64 2.79 -8.67
C GLY A 60 10.57 2.21 -10.09
N MET A 61 9.39 1.68 -10.46
CA MET A 61 9.02 1.01 -11.72
C MET A 61 9.43 -0.48 -11.83
N GLY A 62 8.96 -1.29 -10.87
CA GLY A 62 9.36 -2.68 -10.62
C GLY A 62 9.28 -3.67 -11.78
N ALA A 63 10.19 -4.64 -11.77
CA ALA A 63 10.12 -5.84 -12.59
C ALA A 63 10.97 -6.92 -11.93
N GLY A 64 10.34 -7.92 -11.34
CA GLY A 64 11.00 -9.01 -10.61
C GLY A 64 10.20 -9.41 -9.37
N SER A 65 10.55 -10.55 -8.78
CA SER A 65 10.00 -10.97 -7.49
C SER A 65 10.49 -10.05 -6.36
N LEU A 66 9.65 -9.91 -5.33
CA LEU A 66 9.98 -9.16 -4.11
C LEU A 66 9.92 -10.10 -2.91
N THR A 67 10.83 -9.89 -1.97
CA THR A 67 10.71 -10.42 -0.61
C THR A 67 10.55 -9.25 0.34
N ILE A 68 9.47 -9.26 1.11
CA ILE A 68 9.14 -8.19 2.06
C ILE A 68 9.16 -8.76 3.47
N LYS A 69 9.84 -8.05 4.37
CA LYS A 69 9.80 -8.27 5.82
C LYS A 69 9.31 -7.00 6.49
N GLN A 70 8.22 -7.09 7.25
CA GLN A 70 7.68 -6.01 8.06
C GLN A 70 7.83 -6.37 9.53
N THR A 71 8.41 -5.48 10.34
CA THR A 71 8.59 -5.70 11.78
C THR A 71 8.44 -4.38 12.51
N GLY A 72 7.36 -4.25 13.31
CA GLY A 72 7.05 -2.99 13.99
C GLY A 72 6.90 -1.83 13.00
N ASN A 73 7.74 -0.81 13.14
CA ASN A 73 7.78 0.37 12.27
C ASN A 73 8.82 0.26 11.14
N GLU A 74 9.33 -0.93 10.84
CA GLU A 74 10.30 -1.14 9.77
C GLU A 74 9.73 -2.03 8.66
N LEU A 75 10.00 -1.64 7.41
CA LEU A 75 9.73 -2.43 6.22
C LEU A 75 11.02 -2.60 5.44
N THR A 76 11.43 -3.85 5.24
CA THR A 76 12.54 -4.20 4.36
C THR A 76 11.99 -4.85 3.09
N ILE A 77 12.38 -4.32 1.94
CA ILE A 77 11.99 -4.83 0.62
C ILE A 77 13.26 -5.21 -0.12
N THR A 78 13.38 -6.49 -0.45
CA THR A 78 14.40 -7.00 -1.38
C THR A 78 13.75 -7.26 -2.73
N SER A 79 14.27 -6.61 -3.77
CA SER A 79 13.86 -6.84 -5.16
C SER A 79 14.93 -7.63 -5.88
N GLU A 80 14.54 -8.69 -6.57
CA GLU A 80 15.43 -9.41 -7.46
C GLU A 80 15.59 -8.63 -8.78
N GLY A 81 16.83 -8.25 -9.11
CA GLY A 81 17.16 -7.49 -10.31
C GLY A 81 18.21 -8.20 -11.16
N ARG A 82 18.40 -7.72 -12.39
CA ARG A 82 19.41 -8.28 -13.32
C ARG A 82 20.85 -8.21 -12.81
N GLN A 83 21.12 -7.30 -11.87
CA GLN A 83 22.44 -7.11 -11.26
C GLN A 83 22.55 -7.76 -9.87
N GLY A 84 21.58 -8.61 -9.52
CA GLY A 84 21.45 -9.21 -8.19
C GLY A 84 20.37 -8.52 -7.33
N PRO A 85 20.17 -9.03 -6.11
CA PRO A 85 19.17 -8.50 -5.18
C PRO A 85 19.54 -7.10 -4.72
N VAL A 86 18.54 -6.23 -4.62
CA VAL A 86 18.66 -4.89 -4.03
C VAL A 86 17.70 -4.79 -2.86
N THR A 87 18.23 -4.49 -1.68
CA THR A 87 17.46 -4.33 -0.45
C THR A 87 17.33 -2.86 -0.07
N MET A 88 16.12 -2.45 0.27
CA MET A 88 15.85 -1.14 0.85
C MET A 88 15.04 -1.30 2.14
N THR A 89 15.45 -0.55 3.16
CA THR A 89 14.77 -0.49 4.46
C THR A 89 14.12 0.88 4.63
N TYR A 90 12.87 0.86 5.09
CA TYR A 90 12.02 2.03 5.28
C TYR A 90 11.48 2.07 6.71
N LYS A 91 11.57 3.23 7.33
CA LYS A 91 10.85 3.57 8.55
C LYS A 91 9.42 3.97 8.20
N LEU A 92 8.44 3.33 8.84
CA LEU A 92 7.01 3.48 8.57
C LEU A 92 6.34 4.60 9.39
N ASP A 93 7.12 5.34 10.16
CA ASP A 93 6.68 6.46 11.01
C ASP A 93 6.75 7.83 10.29
N GLY A 94 7.10 7.84 9.01
CA GLY A 94 7.26 9.06 8.20
C GLY A 94 8.63 9.71 8.30
N SER A 95 9.53 9.24 9.16
CA SER A 95 10.90 9.77 9.25
C SER A 95 11.77 9.32 8.06
N GLU A 96 12.83 10.08 7.77
CA GLU A 96 13.72 9.79 6.66
C GLU A 96 14.45 8.44 6.85
N SER A 97 14.47 7.67 5.78
CA SER A 97 15.25 6.44 5.60
C SER A 97 16.29 6.66 4.52
N THR A 98 17.53 6.27 4.80
CA THR A 98 18.68 6.41 3.89
C THR A 98 19.21 5.04 3.54
N ASN A 99 19.25 4.72 2.24
CA ASN A 99 19.73 3.46 1.70
C ASN A 99 20.91 3.72 0.76
N GLN A 100 21.87 2.79 0.71
CA GLN A 100 22.94 2.80 -0.30
C GLN A 100 22.64 1.72 -1.32
N VAL A 101 22.57 2.10 -2.59
CA VAL A 101 22.34 1.15 -3.70
C VAL A 101 23.48 1.26 -4.70
N MET A 102 23.81 0.14 -5.36
CA MET A 102 24.79 0.15 -6.44
C MET A 102 24.08 0.48 -7.76
N GLY A 103 24.42 1.63 -8.34
CA GLY A 103 23.98 2.06 -9.66
C GLY A 103 25.07 1.90 -10.72
N ARG A 104 24.77 2.25 -11.98
CA ARG A 104 25.74 2.21 -13.08
C ARG A 104 26.97 3.11 -12.87
N GLY A 105 26.83 4.17 -12.06
CA GLY A 105 27.89 5.12 -11.74
C GLY A 105 28.58 4.87 -10.39
N GLY A 106 28.34 3.72 -9.75
CA GLY A 106 28.84 3.39 -8.42
C GLY A 106 27.77 3.47 -7.33
N ALA A 107 28.20 3.58 -6.07
CA ALA A 107 27.29 3.67 -4.94
C ALA A 107 26.48 4.97 -5.00
N GLN A 108 25.17 4.87 -4.81
CA GLN A 108 24.24 5.99 -4.78
C GLN A 108 23.46 5.98 -3.47
N THR A 109 23.33 7.16 -2.88
CA THR A 109 22.47 7.37 -1.71
C THR A 109 21.03 7.59 -2.17
N VAL A 110 20.10 6.83 -1.59
CA VAL A 110 18.67 6.94 -1.82
C VAL A 110 17.99 7.36 -0.53
N LYS A 111 17.27 8.48 -0.56
CA LYS A 111 16.49 8.98 0.57
C LYS A 111 15.01 8.72 0.33
N SER A 112 14.30 8.36 1.38
CA SER A 112 12.87 8.07 1.30
C SER A 112 12.14 8.38 2.60
N THR A 113 10.84 8.64 2.50
CA THR A 113 9.91 8.64 3.63
C THR A 113 8.80 7.63 3.35
N ALA A 114 8.32 6.94 4.38
CA ALA A 114 7.20 6.02 4.25
C ALA A 114 6.17 6.27 5.36
N LYS A 115 4.90 6.40 4.97
CA LYS A 115 3.80 6.70 5.90
C LYS A 115 2.52 5.99 5.49
N TRP A 116 1.67 5.74 6.47
CA TRP A 116 0.35 5.15 6.25
C TRP A 116 -0.66 6.23 5.86
N ASP A 117 -1.47 5.93 4.85
CA ASP A 117 -2.65 6.69 4.44
C ASP A 117 -3.85 5.72 4.43
N GLY A 118 -4.57 5.69 5.56
CA GLY A 118 -5.52 4.62 5.86
C GLY A 118 -4.83 3.25 5.89
N SER A 119 -5.30 2.32 5.06
CA SER A 119 -4.70 0.99 4.85
C SER A 119 -3.61 0.96 3.78
N SER A 120 -3.34 2.10 3.12
CA SER A 120 -2.32 2.19 2.07
C SER A 120 -0.98 2.58 2.67
N LEU A 121 0.10 2.01 2.16
CA LEU A 121 1.45 2.49 2.46
C LEU A 121 1.93 3.40 1.33
N VAL A 122 2.28 4.64 1.66
CA VAL A 122 2.83 5.62 0.73
C VAL A 122 4.33 5.75 0.98
N ILE A 123 5.13 5.53 -0.05
CA ILE A 123 6.59 5.69 -0.03
C ILE A 123 6.96 6.78 -1.03
N GLU A 124 7.63 7.83 -0.56
CA GLU A 124 8.21 8.86 -1.41
C GLU A 124 9.72 8.72 -1.40
N THR A 125 10.33 8.64 -2.58
CA THR A 125 11.76 8.40 -2.75
C THR A 125 12.35 9.48 -3.63
N THR A 126 13.47 10.05 -3.20
CA THR A 126 14.24 11.03 -3.97
C THR A 126 15.63 10.46 -4.27
N ARG A 127 16.07 10.61 -5.53
CA ARG A 127 17.40 10.20 -5.99
C ARG A 127 18.01 11.29 -6.82
N ASP A 128 19.31 11.48 -6.63
CA ASP A 128 20.11 12.21 -7.59
C ASP A 128 20.65 11.25 -8.67
N PHE A 129 20.42 11.61 -9.92
CA PHE A 129 21.01 10.94 -11.07
C PHE A 129 21.77 11.97 -11.89
N ASN A 130 23.10 12.01 -11.72
CA ASN A 130 24.01 12.93 -12.40
C ASN A 130 23.58 14.42 -12.26
N GLY A 131 23.22 14.85 -11.05
CA GLY A 131 22.79 16.21 -10.76
C GLY A 131 21.31 16.49 -11.07
N THR A 132 20.57 15.48 -11.53
CA THR A 132 19.12 15.58 -11.74
C THR A 132 18.40 14.83 -10.62
N SER A 133 17.60 15.56 -9.84
CA SER A 133 16.72 14.96 -8.84
C SER A 133 15.51 14.32 -9.50
N ILE A 134 15.31 13.02 -9.27
CA ILE A 134 14.12 12.27 -9.67
C ILE A 134 13.37 11.92 -8.39
N THR A 135 12.07 12.26 -8.35
CA THR A 135 11.18 11.92 -7.23
C THR A 135 10.15 10.91 -7.68
N THR A 136 10.00 9.86 -6.89
CA THR A 136 9.04 8.79 -7.12
C THR A 136 8.12 8.68 -5.92
N LYS A 137 6.82 8.66 -6.16
CA LYS A 137 5.79 8.30 -5.18
C LYS A 137 5.24 6.93 -5.50
N GLU A 138 5.21 6.06 -4.51
CA GLU A 138 4.67 4.72 -4.61
C GLU A 138 3.55 4.54 -3.58
N VAL A 139 2.43 3.95 -4.01
CA VAL A 139 1.31 3.60 -3.14
C VAL A 139 1.09 2.10 -3.21
N ARG A 140 1.28 1.42 -2.08
CA ARG A 140 1.05 -0.02 -1.93
C ARG A 140 -0.23 -0.30 -1.19
N ARG A 141 -1.02 -1.24 -1.70
CA ARG A 141 -2.26 -1.73 -1.06
C ARG A 141 -2.33 -3.25 -1.15
N LEU A 142 -2.86 -3.87 -0.11
CA LEU A 142 -3.21 -5.29 -0.14
C LEU A 142 -4.68 -5.47 -0.48
N ASP A 143 -4.97 -6.46 -1.32
CA ASP A 143 -6.32 -6.88 -1.70
C ASP A 143 -6.44 -8.41 -1.63
N ASN A 144 -7.62 -8.95 -1.90
CA ASN A 144 -7.92 -10.38 -1.93
C ASN A 144 -7.48 -11.09 -0.63
N GLY A 145 -7.79 -10.46 0.52
CA GLY A 145 -7.40 -10.97 1.83
C GLY A 145 -5.88 -10.99 2.08
N GLY A 146 -5.12 -10.13 1.40
CA GLY A 146 -3.66 -10.08 1.52
C GLY A 146 -2.92 -11.02 0.56
N LYS A 147 -3.60 -11.57 -0.44
CA LYS A 147 -3.01 -12.43 -1.48
C LYS A 147 -2.57 -11.65 -2.72
N GLU A 148 -3.08 -10.43 -2.89
CA GLU A 148 -2.70 -9.53 -3.97
C GLU A 148 -2.15 -8.23 -3.40
N MET A 149 -1.06 -7.72 -3.98
CA MET A 149 -0.50 -6.42 -3.66
C MET A 149 -0.52 -5.55 -4.91
N HIS A 150 -1.24 -4.45 -4.85
CA HIS A 150 -1.27 -3.43 -5.88
C HIS A 150 -0.23 -2.35 -5.55
N VAL A 151 0.57 -2.00 -6.54
CA VAL A 151 1.58 -0.94 -6.43
C VAL A 151 1.37 0.06 -7.55
N GLU A 152 1.05 1.29 -7.18
CA GLU A 152 0.92 2.42 -8.10
C GLU A 152 2.13 3.34 -7.92
N THR A 153 2.85 3.59 -8.99
CA THR A 153 4.04 4.43 -9.01
C THR A 153 3.78 5.67 -9.86
N THR A 154 4.11 6.84 -9.34
CA THR A 154 4.21 8.11 -10.09
C THR A 154 5.62 8.63 -9.98
N ALA A 155 6.31 8.82 -11.10
CA ALA A 155 7.65 9.39 -11.16
C ALA A 155 7.60 10.75 -11.82
N GLN A 156 8.16 11.77 -11.15
CA GLN A 156 8.41 13.07 -11.74
C GLN A 156 9.81 13.07 -12.35
N THR A 157 9.88 13.19 -13.68
CA THR A 157 11.13 13.19 -14.44
C THR A 157 11.26 14.50 -15.23
N PRO A 158 12.46 14.86 -15.72
CA PRO A 158 12.62 16.00 -16.63
C PRO A 158 11.74 15.92 -17.89
N ASN A 159 11.37 14.70 -18.31
CA ASN A 159 10.54 14.46 -19.49
C ASN A 159 9.03 14.46 -19.17
N GLY A 160 8.65 14.84 -17.94
CA GLY A 160 7.27 14.85 -17.46
C GLY A 160 6.95 13.71 -16.49
N GLU A 161 5.69 13.67 -16.08
CA GLU A 161 5.14 12.70 -15.15
C GLU A 161 4.94 11.34 -15.83
N GLN A 162 5.40 10.27 -15.18
CA GLN A 162 5.18 8.90 -15.60
C GLN A 162 4.39 8.16 -14.53
N LYS A 163 3.35 7.43 -14.93
CA LYS A 163 2.56 6.57 -14.05
C LYS A 163 2.68 5.12 -14.46
N ARG A 164 2.63 4.23 -13.48
CA ARG A 164 2.57 2.79 -13.71
C ARG A 164 1.88 2.06 -12.57
N LYS A 165 1.03 1.11 -12.90
CA LYS A 165 0.39 0.19 -11.96
C LYS A 165 0.91 -1.22 -12.18
N VAL A 166 1.25 -1.91 -11.10
CA VAL A 166 1.60 -3.33 -11.13
C VAL A 166 0.86 -4.08 -10.03
N VAL A 167 0.64 -5.36 -10.26
CA VAL A 167 -0.01 -6.27 -9.32
C VAL A 167 0.94 -7.42 -9.05
N TYR A 168 1.08 -7.77 -7.77
CA TYR A 168 1.83 -8.93 -7.32
C TYR A 168 0.90 -9.94 -6.66
N THR A 169 1.16 -11.22 -6.86
CA THR A 169 0.54 -12.32 -6.13
C THR A 169 1.49 -12.83 -5.06
N LYS A 170 0.96 -13.09 -3.87
CA LYS A 170 1.74 -13.65 -2.76
C LYS A 170 2.11 -15.11 -3.09
N GLY A 171 3.36 -15.48 -2.84
CA GLY A 171 3.81 -16.86 -2.88
C GLY A 171 3.02 -17.72 -1.87
N ALA A 172 2.81 -18.98 -2.25
CA ALA A 172 2.19 -19.98 -1.38
C ALA A 172 3.02 -20.26 -0.13
#